data_AF-A0A2V9YSG7-F1
#
_entry.id   AF-A0A2V9YSG7-F1
#
_cell.length_a   1.000
_cell.length_b   1.000
_cell.length_c   1.000
_cell.angle_alpha   90.00
_cell.angle_beta   90.00
_cell.angle_gamma   90.00
#
_symmetry.space_group_name_H-M   'P 1'
#
loop_
_entity.id
_entity.type
_entity.pdbx_description
1 polymer ?
#
loop_
_entity_poly.entity_id
_entity_poly.type
_entity_poly.pdbx_seq_one_letter_code
_entity_poly.pdbx_strand_id
1 'polypeptide(L)'
;MAVVTENPKASSAALSNEEILRYSRHLIMPEVGMEGQQKLKAARVLCIGAGGLGSPLLMYLAAAGVGTLGVVDFDVVDFTNLQRQIIHSTADVGRRKLESAEETVRGINPFVKVEKFEERLTSANA
;
A
#
# COMPACT_ATOMS: atom_id res chain seq x y z
N MET A 1 -22.01 -24.57 1.18
CA MET A 1 -21.04 -24.47 0.07
C MET A 1 -20.96 -23.02 -0.36
N ALA A 2 -19.94 -22.28 0.09
CA ALA A 2 -19.70 -20.94 -0.42
C ALA A 2 -19.00 -21.08 -1.78
N VAL A 3 -19.66 -20.61 -2.83
CA VAL A 3 -19.10 -20.57 -4.18
C VAL A 3 -18.00 -19.51 -4.16
N VAL A 4 -16.75 -19.96 -4.17
CA VAL A 4 -15.60 -19.11 -4.44
C VAL A 4 -15.72 -18.71 -5.91
N THR A 5 -16.21 -17.50 -6.16
CA THR A 5 -16.20 -16.93 -7.51
C THR A 5 -14.75 -16.63 -7.87
N GLU A 6 -14.16 -17.45 -8.74
CA GLU A 6 -12.85 -17.16 -9.32
C GLU A 6 -12.90 -15.83 -10.08
N ASN A 7 -12.00 -14.91 -9.71
CA ASN A 7 -11.85 -13.63 -10.37
C ASN A 7 -11.02 -13.81 -11.65
N PRO A 8 -11.56 -13.57 -12.85
CA PRO A 8 -10.87 -13.84 -14.10
C PRO A 8 -9.84 -12.72 -14.38
N LYS A 9 -8.56 -13.11 -14.50
CA LYS A 9 -7.37 -12.31 -14.87
C LYS A 9 -6.61 -11.61 -13.73
N ALA A 10 -6.09 -12.37 -12.76
CA ALA A 10 -4.78 -12.01 -12.22
C ALA A 10 -3.74 -12.41 -13.29
N SER A 11 -3.20 -11.46 -14.05
CA SER A 11 -1.99 -11.75 -14.84
C SER A 11 -0.93 -12.25 -13.86
N SER A 12 -0.28 -13.37 -14.16
CA SER A 12 0.86 -13.84 -13.37
C SER A 12 2.00 -12.82 -13.52
N ALA A 13 1.98 -11.77 -12.71
CA ALA A 13 2.98 -10.73 -12.74
C ALA A 13 4.30 -11.37 -12.29
N ALA A 14 5.17 -11.70 -13.24
CA ALA A 14 6.45 -12.34 -12.95
C ALA A 14 7.24 -11.44 -11.98
N LEU A 15 7.85 -12.04 -10.97
CA LEU A 15 8.75 -11.35 -10.04
C LEU A 15 10.12 -11.20 -10.71
N SER A 16 10.74 -10.03 -10.59
CA SER A 16 12.14 -9.83 -10.92
C SER A 16 13.04 -10.57 -9.92
N ASN A 17 14.33 -10.72 -10.25
CA ASN A 17 15.29 -11.30 -9.31
C ASN A 17 15.41 -10.48 -8.01
N GLU A 18 15.29 -9.15 -8.10
CA GLU A 18 15.32 -8.28 -6.92
C GLU A 18 14.07 -8.44 -6.05
N GLU A 19 12.91 -8.61 -6.67
CA GLU A 19 11.65 -8.92 -5.97
C GLU A 19 11.70 -10.30 -5.31
N ILE A 20 12.25 -11.31 -6.00
CA ILE A 20 12.46 -12.65 -5.41
C ILE A 20 13.36 -12.55 -4.17
N LEU A 21 14.46 -11.80 -4.25
CA LEU A 21 15.36 -11.59 -3.11
C LEU A 21 14.64 -10.89 -1.96
N ARG A 22 13.93 -9.78 -2.24
CA ARG A 22 13.18 -9.01 -1.23
C ARG A 22 12.09 -9.83 -0.55
N TYR A 23 11.33 -10.61 -1.31
CA TYR A 23 10.18 -11.38 -0.80
C TYR A 23 10.55 -12.82 -0.39
N SER A 24 11.84 -13.17 -0.36
CA SER A 24 12.32 -14.54 -0.06
C SER A 24 11.67 -15.18 1.17
N ARG A 25 11.42 -14.41 2.24
CA ARG A 25 10.74 -14.90 3.45
C ARG A 25 9.24 -15.13 3.29
N HIS A 26 8.57 -14.43 2.38
CA HIS A 26 7.17 -14.71 2.05
C HIS A 26 7.07 -15.92 1.11
N LEU A 27 8.02 -16.05 0.18
CA LEU A 27 8.03 -17.14 -0.81
C LEU A 27 8.17 -18.54 -0.18
N ILE A 28 8.77 -18.65 1.01
CA ILE A 28 8.88 -19.91 1.76
C ILE A 28 7.66 -20.21 2.64
N MET A 29 6.74 -19.26 2.82
CA MET A 29 5.52 -19.50 3.60
C MET A 29 4.54 -20.34 2.77
N PRO A 30 4.09 -21.51 3.25
CA PRO A 30 3.18 -22.38 2.51
C PRO A 30 1.88 -21.69 2.06
N GLU A 31 1.39 -20.74 2.85
CA GLU A 31 0.15 -20.00 2.61
C GLU A 31 0.29 -18.89 1.56
N VAL A 32 1.52 -18.49 1.23
CA VAL A 32 1.81 -17.43 0.24
C VAL A 32 2.49 -18.04 -0.98
N GLY A 33 3.70 -18.55 -0.84
CA GLY A 33 4.48 -19.10 -1.94
C GLY A 33 4.71 -18.12 -3.11
N MET A 34 5.20 -18.65 -4.22
CA MET A 34 5.39 -17.87 -5.46
C MET A 34 4.06 -17.31 -5.98
N GLU A 35 3.02 -18.14 -6.02
CA GLU A 35 1.73 -17.75 -6.58
C GLU A 35 1.06 -16.64 -5.77
N GLY A 36 1.06 -16.73 -4.44
CA GLY A 36 0.50 -15.70 -3.57
C GLY A 36 1.24 -14.37 -3.68
N GLN A 37 2.58 -14.40 -3.78
CA GLN A 37 3.35 -13.17 -3.96
C GLN A 37 3.09 -12.52 -5.33
N GLN A 38 2.91 -13.32 -6.39
CA GLN A 38 2.50 -12.80 -7.71
C GLN A 38 1.09 -12.20 -7.67
N LYS A 39 0.16 -12.79 -6.91
CA LYS A 39 -1.17 -12.22 -6.67
C LYS A 39 -1.08 -10.87 -5.95
N LEU A 40 -0.26 -10.76 -4.90
CA LEU A 40 -0.01 -9.48 -4.21
C LEU A 40 0.56 -8.43 -5.18
N LYS A 41 1.56 -8.80 -5.98
CA LYS A 41 2.13 -7.89 -7.00
C LYS A 41 1.09 -7.45 -8.04
N ALA A 42 0.17 -8.33 -8.44
CA ALA A 42 -0.89 -7.97 -9.38
C ALA A 42 -2.02 -7.16 -8.71
N ALA A 43 -2.10 -7.15 -7.38
CA ALA A 43 -3.19 -6.53 -6.65
C ALA A 43 -3.12 -4.99 -6.66
N ARG A 44 -4.30 -4.39 -6.62
CA ARG A 44 -4.51 -2.95 -6.48
C ARG A 44 -5.41 -2.72 -5.27
N VAL A 45 -4.96 -1.92 -4.30
CA VAL A 45 -5.71 -1.63 -3.07
C VAL A 45 -5.88 -0.12 -2.95
N LEU A 46 -7.11 0.32 -2.73
CA LEU A 46 -7.42 1.72 -2.42
C LEU A 46 -7.53 1.90 -0.90
N CYS A 47 -6.75 2.80 -0.34
CA CYS A 47 -6.79 3.21 1.06
C CYS A 47 -7.38 4.60 1.18
N ILE A 48 -8.48 4.73 1.92
CA ILE A 48 -9.15 6.00 2.16
C ILE A 48 -8.67 6.55 3.51
N GLY A 49 -7.79 7.55 3.43
CA GLY A 49 -7.11 8.21 4.54
C GLY A 49 -5.73 7.62 4.81
N ALA A 50 -4.72 8.49 4.90
CA ALA A 50 -3.36 8.20 5.36
C ALA A 50 -3.17 8.51 6.86
N GLY A 51 -4.26 8.55 7.62
CA GLY A 51 -4.29 8.85 9.06
C GLY A 51 -3.90 7.65 9.95
N GLY A 52 -4.43 7.61 11.18
CA GLY A 52 -3.96 6.65 12.20
C GLY A 52 -4.17 5.17 11.86
N LEU A 53 -5.19 4.85 11.06
CA LEU A 53 -5.44 3.48 10.58
C LEU A 53 -4.75 3.21 9.23
N GLY A 54 -4.83 4.17 8.32
CA GLY A 54 -4.22 4.05 6.99
C GLY A 54 -2.70 3.98 7.06
N SER A 55 -2.09 4.67 8.01
CA SER A 55 -0.63 4.70 8.20
C SER A 55 -0.01 3.30 8.35
N PRO A 56 -0.35 2.49 9.37
CA PRO A 56 0.20 1.14 9.48
C PRO A 56 -0.24 0.24 8.32
N LEU A 57 -1.46 0.40 7.81
CA LEU A 57 -1.98 -0.41 6.71
C LEU A 57 -1.17 -0.22 5.42
N LEU A 58 -0.92 1.03 5.02
CA LEU A 58 -0.10 1.36 3.85
C LEU A 58 1.33 0.84 3.99
N MET A 59 1.93 0.97 5.17
CA MET A 59 3.29 0.47 5.43
C MET A 59 3.37 -1.06 5.30
N TYR A 60 2.42 -1.81 5.87
CA TYR A 60 2.42 -3.26 5.79
C TYR A 60 2.03 -3.78 4.40
N LEU A 61 1.08 -3.15 3.71
CA LEU A 61 0.74 -3.53 2.32
C LEU A 61 1.92 -3.28 1.38
N ALA A 62 2.64 -2.16 1.57
CA ALA A 62 3.85 -1.88 0.82
C ALA A 62 4.95 -2.92 1.10
N ALA A 63 5.20 -3.23 2.37
CA ALA A 63 6.16 -4.26 2.77
C ALA A 63 5.80 -5.65 2.23
N ALA A 64 4.50 -5.98 2.20
CA ALA A 64 3.98 -7.23 1.63
C ALA A 64 4.15 -7.31 0.10
N GLY A 65 4.37 -6.18 -0.57
CA GLY A 65 4.57 -6.14 -2.02
C GLY A 65 3.26 -6.07 -2.81
N VAL A 66 2.23 -5.41 -2.27
CA VAL A 66 1.04 -5.05 -3.06
C VAL A 66 1.47 -4.14 -4.20
N GLY A 67 1.17 -4.49 -5.44
CA GLY A 67 1.76 -3.81 -6.60
C GLY A 67 1.29 -2.37 -6.79
N THR A 68 0.03 -2.05 -6.48
CA THR A 68 -0.47 -0.67 -6.50
C THR A 68 -1.26 -0.32 -5.25
N LEU A 69 -0.87 0.79 -4.62
CA LEU A 69 -1.60 1.43 -3.53
C LEU A 69 -2.19 2.75 -4.01
N GLY A 70 -3.51 2.81 -4.14
CA GLY A 70 -4.24 4.07 -4.24
C GLY A 70 -4.41 4.68 -2.85
N VAL A 71 -4.14 5.97 -2.70
CA VAL A 71 -4.29 6.67 -1.41
C VAL A 71 -5.14 7.92 -1.62
N VAL A 72 -6.25 7.99 -0.90
CA VAL A 72 -7.15 9.14 -0.86
C VAL A 72 -6.94 9.90 0.43
N ASP A 73 -6.46 11.13 0.37
CA ASP A 73 -6.34 12.00 1.55
C ASP A 73 -6.24 13.46 1.07
N PHE A 74 -6.80 14.40 1.82
CA PHE A 74 -6.82 15.82 1.47
C PHE A 74 -6.13 16.70 2.53
N ASP A 75 -5.71 16.11 3.65
CA ASP A 75 -5.11 16.82 4.77
C ASP A 75 -3.60 17.07 4.59
N VAL A 76 -3.07 17.89 5.50
CA VAL A 76 -1.64 18.07 5.75
C VAL A 76 -1.22 17.33 7.02
N VAL A 77 0.08 17.03 7.14
CA VAL A 77 0.65 16.43 8.34
C VAL A 77 0.62 17.45 9.48
N ASP A 78 0.04 17.05 10.60
CA ASP A 78 -0.06 17.85 11.82
C ASP A 78 0.76 17.22 12.94
N PHE A 79 1.52 18.03 13.67
CA PHE A 79 2.38 17.57 14.77
C PHE A 79 1.60 16.79 15.84
N THR A 80 0.38 17.22 16.17
CA THR A 80 -0.51 16.59 17.18
C THR A 80 -1.06 15.23 16.74
N ASN A 81 -0.74 14.79 15.53
CA ASN A 81 -1.20 13.54 14.95
C ASN A 81 -0.09 12.47 14.87
N LEU A 82 1.18 12.85 15.08
CA LEU A 82 2.34 11.98 14.90
C LEU A 82 2.43 10.81 15.89
N GLN A 83 1.79 10.90 17.06
CA GLN A 83 1.70 9.80 18.03
C GLN A 83 0.94 8.56 17.50
N ARG A 84 0.23 8.68 16.38
CA ARG A 84 -0.55 7.59 15.78
C ARG A 84 -0.44 7.47 14.26
N GLN A 85 0.07 8.49 13.57
CA GLN A 85 0.24 8.50 12.10
C GLN A 85 1.71 8.23 11.73
N ILE A 86 2.18 7.03 12.05
CA ILE A 86 3.59 6.62 11.99
C ILE A 86 4.22 6.57 10.58
N ILE A 87 3.42 6.76 9.53
CA ILE A 87 3.87 6.86 8.14
C ILE A 87 4.46 8.25 7.85
N HIS A 88 4.16 9.23 8.71
CA HIS A 88 4.67 10.59 8.65
C HIS A 88 5.74 10.83 9.71
N SER A 89 6.64 11.77 9.46
CA SER A 89 7.69 12.16 10.40
C SER A 89 7.52 13.62 10.86
N THR A 90 8.28 14.01 11.90
CA THR A 90 8.35 15.42 12.33
C THR A 90 8.83 16.34 11.22
N ALA A 91 9.68 15.86 10.31
CA ALA A 91 10.14 16.64 9.16
C ALA A 91 9.04 16.92 8.12
N ASP A 92 7.92 16.18 8.19
CA ASP A 92 6.82 16.31 7.25
C ASP A 92 5.73 17.28 7.70
N VAL A 93 5.81 17.84 8.92
CA VAL A 93 4.78 18.75 9.46
C VAL A 93 4.54 19.91 8.48
N GLY A 94 3.27 20.12 8.11
CA GLY A 94 2.85 21.12 7.12
C GLY A 94 2.86 20.64 5.66
N ARG A 95 3.48 19.48 5.35
CA ARG A 95 3.41 18.87 4.01
C ARG A 95 2.09 18.13 3.81
N ARG A 96 1.73 17.89 2.55
CA ARG A 96 0.58 17.04 2.21
C ARG A 96 0.80 15.63 2.71
N LYS A 97 -0.21 15.03 3.35
CA LYS A 97 -0.13 13.63 3.82
C LYS A 97 0.17 12.68 2.67
N LEU A 98 -0.40 12.92 1.49
CA LEU A 98 -0.19 12.09 0.31
C LEU A 98 1.28 12.06 -0.16
N GLU A 99 2.00 13.18 -0.07
CA GLU A 99 3.42 13.24 -0.45
C GLU A 99 4.29 12.49 0.56
N SER A 100 4.11 12.80 1.85
CA SER A 100 4.84 12.12 2.93
C SER A 100 4.57 10.61 2.92
N ALA A 101 3.32 10.19 2.73
CA ALA A 101 2.97 8.77 2.64
C ALA A 101 3.60 8.08 1.42
N GLU A 102 3.59 8.71 0.24
CA GLU A 102 4.22 8.17 -0.98
C GLU A 102 5.73 7.96 -0.78
N GLU A 103 6.41 8.95 -0.20
CA GLU A 103 7.84 8.87 0.09
C GLU A 103 8.16 7.72 1.05
N THR A 104 7.40 7.59 2.15
CA THR A 104 7.57 6.48 3.10
C THR A 104 7.30 5.13 2.44
N VAL A 105 6.23 5.00 1.65
CA VAL A 105 5.91 3.75 0.93
C VAL A 105 7.03 3.36 -0.03
N ARG A 106 7.56 4.31 -0.82
CA ARG A 106 8.68 4.05 -1.73
C ARG A 106 9.97 3.72 -0.99
N GLY A 107 10.20 4.35 0.17
CA GLY A 107 11.33 4.04 1.05
C GLY A 107 11.25 2.61 1.61
N ILE A 108 10.04 2.13 1.92
CA ILE A 108 9.81 0.75 2.37
C ILE A 108 10.02 -0.24 1.22
N ASN A 109 9.41 0.03 0.07
CA ASN A 109 9.43 -0.87 -1.08
C ASN A 109 9.36 -0.09 -2.41
N PRO A 110 10.46 0.00 -3.17
CA PRO A 110 10.50 0.75 -4.42
C PRO A 110 9.71 0.09 -5.57
N PHE A 111 9.28 -1.17 -5.41
CA PHE A 111 8.49 -1.88 -6.43
C PHE A 111 6.99 -1.57 -6.36
N VAL A 112 6.54 -0.84 -5.34
CA VAL A 112 5.13 -0.50 -5.13
C VAL A 112 4.80 0.81 -5.85
N LYS A 113 3.78 0.76 -6.72
CA LYS A 113 3.23 1.96 -7.34
C LYS A 113 2.27 2.65 -6.36
N VAL A 114 2.43 3.95 -6.18
CA VAL A 114 1.49 4.78 -5.42
C VAL A 114 0.69 5.65 -6.39
N GLU A 115 -0.63 5.63 -6.25
CA GLU A 115 -1.56 6.50 -6.97
C GLU A 115 -2.25 7.43 -5.96
N LYS A 116 -2.11 8.74 -6.15
CA LYS A 116 -2.55 9.76 -5.20
C LYS A 116 -3.88 10.37 -5.64
N PHE A 117 -4.82 10.49 -4.70
CA PHE A 117 -6.13 11.10 -4.90
C PHE A 117 -6.32 12.19 -3.83
N GLU A 118 -6.00 13.43 -4.18
CA GLU A 118 -6.08 14.58 -3.27
C GLU A 118 -7.51 15.13 -3.20
N GLU A 119 -8.42 14.33 -2.67
CA GLU A 119 -9.82 14.71 -2.56
C GLU A 119 -10.45 14.11 -1.30
N ARG A 120 -11.55 14.73 -0.86
CA ARG A 120 -12.41 14.14 0.14
C ARG A 120 -13.36 13.17 -0.55
N LEU A 121 -13.37 11.91 -0.11
CA LEU A 121 -14.37 10.96 -0.56
C LEU A 121 -15.75 11.35 -0.02
N THR A 122 -16.72 11.37 -0.92
CA THR A 122 -18.12 11.71 -0.69
C THR A 122 -18.98 10.72 -1.47
N SER A 123 -20.30 10.73 -1.25
CA SER A 123 -21.22 9.93 -2.05
C SER A 123 -21.29 10.37 -3.53
N ALA A 124 -20.78 11.56 -3.89
CA ALA A 124 -20.82 12.08 -5.25
C ALA A 124 -19.63 11.64 -6.12
N ASN A 125 -18.54 11.13 -5.51
CA ASN A 125 -17.30 10.71 -6.20
C ASN A 125 -16.84 9.29 -5.81
N ALA A 126 -17.74 8.46 -5.27
CA ALA A 126 -17.48 7.07 -4.90
C ALA A 126 -17.76 6.08 -6.04
#